data_AF-A0A6J2G7F5-F1
#
_entry.id   AF-A0A6J2G7F5-F1
#
_cell.length_a   1.000
_cell.length_b   1.000
_cell.length_c   1.000
_cell.angle_alpha   90.00
_cell.angle_beta   90.00
_cell.angle_gamma   90.00
#
_symmetry.space_group_name_H-M   'P 1'
#
loop_
_entity.id
_entity.type
_entity.pdbx_description
1 polymer ?
#
loop_
_entity_poly.entity_id
_entity_poly.type
_entity_poly.pdbx_seq_one_letter_code
_entity_poly.pdbx_strand_id
1 'polypeptide(L)'
;MDIWSHGKMSGYFLNLYRVELPHLFRELGVREEESPSSFIHLLKTKMEVRLMEKTLAEKDEAFRQRMKVIVERWRALHAKRAQLKDHVQKSGKIIKENEEVRILALKIDSKEREENMQKESELLKAKMKLEALRKEHLKLCKKVQKYSVFKKYLEDVVKISQFEDIVEVASRYALLVRTHKDLLQSQQGHKELTEQDKVLLEQYRAEKEAEMLQYKSKLAQLKLRFDQAQTDIRLWETCWTDIQNRTSKKTKKLWSIKLAIHDLFQSTNMRLNADCKVSVDDSLKQLDMIKQFIQYLKDIHLCGGQEEAPVSSYTDEAKGGLTCPDNEVSVGWEGKEENPTDIVD
;
A
#
# COMPACT_ATOMS: atom_id res chain seq x y z
N MET A 1 41.84 -86.02 -22.18
CA MET A 1 43.07 -86.80 -21.92
C MET A 1 42.64 -88.25 -21.94
N ASP A 2 42.78 -88.85 -23.12
CA ASP A 2 42.08 -90.05 -23.52
C ASP A 2 42.63 -91.33 -22.91
N ILE A 3 41.68 -92.25 -22.79
CA ILE A 3 41.72 -93.60 -22.26
C ILE A 3 42.76 -94.43 -23.01
N TRP A 4 43.79 -94.90 -22.31
CA TRP A 4 44.71 -95.88 -22.86
C TRP A 4 44.05 -97.25 -22.96
N SER A 5 43.89 -97.69 -24.21
CA SER A 5 43.36 -98.96 -24.64
C SER A 5 44.26 -100.11 -24.16
N HIS A 6 43.87 -100.74 -23.04
CA HIS A 6 44.50 -101.94 -22.47
C HIS A 6 44.53 -103.14 -23.45
N GLY A 7 43.82 -103.07 -24.58
CA GLY A 7 43.74 -104.14 -25.58
C GLY A 7 44.98 -104.31 -26.47
N LYS A 8 45.86 -103.30 -26.60
CA LYS A 8 47.03 -103.42 -27.50
C LYS A 8 48.26 -104.05 -26.86
N MET A 9 48.46 -103.96 -25.53
CA MET A 9 49.62 -104.61 -24.89
C MET A 9 49.44 -106.13 -24.75
N SER A 10 48.21 -106.61 -24.54
CA SER A 10 47.93 -108.06 -24.45
C SER A 10 48.25 -108.82 -25.75
N GLY A 11 48.15 -108.17 -26.91
CA GLY A 11 48.45 -108.78 -28.21
C GLY A 11 49.95 -108.98 -28.49
N TYR A 12 50.82 -108.12 -27.94
CA TYR A 12 52.27 -108.27 -28.10
C TYR A 12 52.83 -109.40 -27.23
N PHE A 13 52.30 -109.60 -26.02
CA PHE A 13 52.77 -110.66 -25.12
C PHE A 13 52.29 -112.07 -25.52
N LEU A 14 51.13 -112.20 -26.17
CA LEU A 14 50.63 -113.50 -26.67
C LEU A 14 51.36 -113.99 -27.95
N ASN A 15 51.90 -113.08 -28.77
CA ASN A 15 52.65 -113.46 -29.98
C ASN A 15 54.10 -113.88 -29.70
N LEU A 16 54.75 -113.33 -28.67
CA LEU A 16 56.12 -113.72 -28.29
C LEU A 16 56.19 -115.17 -27.77
N TYR A 17 55.19 -115.59 -26.97
CA TYR A 17 55.14 -116.93 -26.39
C TYR A 17 54.67 -118.03 -27.35
N ARG A 18 54.07 -117.69 -28.49
CA ARG A 18 53.60 -118.67 -29.49
C ARG A 18 54.69 -119.13 -30.46
N VAL A 19 55.76 -118.34 -30.60
CA VAL A 19 56.83 -118.56 -31.59
C VAL A 19 58.09 -119.14 -30.96
N GLU A 20 58.31 -118.96 -29.65
CA GLU A 20 59.59 -119.36 -29.01
C GLU A 20 59.58 -120.61 -28.12
N LEU A 21 58.45 -121.32 -28.02
CA LEU A 21 58.34 -122.56 -27.23
C LEU A 21 58.57 -123.90 -27.97
N PRO A 22 58.64 -124.01 -29.32
CA PRO A 22 58.96 -125.29 -29.97
C PRO A 22 60.45 -125.67 -30.07
N HIS A 23 61.41 -124.76 -29.85
CA HIS A 23 62.83 -125.01 -30.13
C HIS A 23 63.68 -125.44 -28.91
N LEU A 24 63.10 -125.59 -27.73
CA LEU A 24 63.84 -126.03 -26.53
C LEU A 24 63.42 -127.40 -25.98
N PHE A 25 62.53 -128.13 -26.66
CA PHE A 25 62.07 -129.47 -26.20
C PHE A 25 62.25 -130.62 -27.21
N ARG A 26 63.10 -130.44 -28.24
CA ARG A 26 63.46 -131.54 -29.16
C ARG A 26 64.97 -131.56 -29.40
N GLU A 27 65.68 -132.08 -28.42
CA GLU A 27 66.76 -133.05 -28.61
C GLU A 27 67.25 -133.48 -27.23
N LEU A 28 66.62 -134.51 -26.65
CA LEU A 28 67.25 -135.34 -25.62
C LEU A 28 66.50 -136.68 -25.49
N GLY A 29 67.02 -137.65 -26.22
CA GLY A 29 66.68 -139.07 -26.31
C GLY A 29 67.51 -139.66 -27.46
N VAL A 30 68.84 -139.65 -27.35
CA VAL A 30 69.73 -140.73 -26.84
C VAL A 30 69.67 -142.01 -27.68
N ARG A 31 70.78 -142.37 -28.35
CA ARG A 31 71.09 -143.72 -28.85
C ARG A 31 72.49 -144.13 -28.38
N GLU A 32 72.53 -145.28 -27.69
CA GLU A 32 73.57 -146.35 -27.62
C GLU A 32 75.03 -145.92 -27.36
N GLU A 33 75.75 -146.42 -26.36
CA GLU A 33 75.95 -147.83 -26.02
C GLU A 33 76.29 -148.07 -24.53
N GLU A 34 75.99 -149.31 -24.12
CA GLU A 34 76.49 -150.09 -22.97
C GLU A 34 76.07 -149.73 -21.53
N SER A 35 75.07 -150.51 -21.09
CA SER A 35 74.57 -150.78 -19.74
C SER A 35 75.60 -150.88 -18.59
N PRO A 36 75.17 -150.80 -17.30
CA PRO A 36 73.80 -150.74 -16.80
C PRO A 36 73.46 -149.48 -16.00
N SER A 37 72.15 -149.19 -16.00
CA SER A 37 71.45 -148.20 -15.16
C SER A 37 71.17 -146.82 -15.76
N SER A 38 70.62 -146.83 -16.99
CA SER A 38 69.69 -145.81 -17.55
C SER A 38 68.62 -145.32 -16.55
N PHE A 39 68.34 -146.13 -15.53
CA PHE A 39 67.50 -145.77 -14.38
C PHE A 39 68.11 -144.67 -13.49
N ILE A 40 69.43 -144.68 -13.23
CA ILE A 40 70.10 -143.72 -12.33
C ILE A 40 70.17 -142.30 -12.93
N HIS A 41 70.43 -142.17 -14.23
CA HIS A 41 70.48 -140.86 -14.89
C HIS A 41 69.09 -140.22 -15.01
N LEU A 42 68.08 -141.03 -15.36
CA LEU A 42 66.68 -140.60 -15.35
C LEU A 42 66.22 -140.22 -13.93
N LEU A 43 66.68 -140.92 -12.89
CA LEU A 43 66.43 -140.56 -11.51
C LEU A 43 67.10 -139.25 -11.10
N LYS A 44 68.32 -138.96 -11.57
CA LYS A 44 69.06 -137.73 -11.27
C LYS A 44 68.43 -136.51 -11.93
N THR A 45 68.13 -136.56 -13.23
CA THR A 45 67.41 -135.47 -13.92
C THR A 45 66.00 -135.28 -13.36
N LYS A 46 65.31 -136.37 -12.97
CA LYS A 46 64.03 -136.32 -12.26
C LYS A 46 64.15 -135.80 -10.82
N MET A 47 65.32 -135.86 -10.19
CA MET A 47 65.59 -135.21 -8.90
C MET A 47 65.92 -133.73 -9.07
N GLU A 48 66.72 -133.36 -10.08
CA GLU A 48 67.07 -131.98 -10.39
C GLU A 48 65.87 -131.17 -10.87
N VAL A 49 65.02 -131.74 -11.73
CA VAL A 49 63.73 -131.12 -12.12
C VAL A 49 62.84 -130.93 -10.91
N ARG A 50 62.75 -131.91 -10.00
CA ARG A 50 61.99 -131.75 -8.75
C ARG A 50 62.56 -130.70 -7.81
N LEU A 51 63.88 -130.54 -7.77
CA LEU A 51 64.55 -129.51 -6.97
C LEU A 51 64.33 -128.11 -7.59
N MET A 52 64.41 -128.00 -8.91
CA MET A 52 64.18 -126.76 -9.64
C MET A 52 62.71 -126.34 -9.59
N GLU A 53 61.78 -127.28 -9.72
CA GLU A 53 60.34 -127.05 -9.48
C GLU A 53 60.09 -126.59 -8.05
N LYS A 54 60.78 -127.16 -7.06
CA LYS A 54 60.67 -126.73 -5.66
C LYS A 54 61.18 -125.29 -5.47
N THR A 55 62.34 -124.94 -6.01
CA THR A 55 62.89 -123.58 -5.92
C THR A 55 62.08 -122.55 -6.72
N LEU A 56 61.53 -122.94 -7.88
CA LEU A 56 60.63 -122.10 -8.66
C LEU A 56 59.32 -121.87 -7.90
N ALA A 57 58.74 -122.93 -7.33
CA ALA A 57 57.55 -122.83 -6.48
C ALA A 57 57.78 -121.92 -5.26
N GLU A 58 58.96 -121.98 -4.63
CA GLU A 58 59.36 -121.08 -3.54
C GLU A 58 59.48 -119.61 -4.01
N LYS A 59 60.07 -119.35 -5.19
CA LYS A 59 60.19 -117.98 -5.74
C LYS A 59 58.84 -117.41 -6.18
N ASP A 60 57.99 -118.23 -6.79
CA ASP A 60 56.63 -117.88 -7.13
C ASP A 60 55.81 -117.60 -5.87
N GLU A 61 55.98 -118.41 -4.82
CA GLU A 61 55.33 -118.15 -3.54
C GLU A 61 55.84 -116.86 -2.88
N ALA A 62 57.15 -116.61 -2.90
CA ALA A 62 57.74 -115.37 -2.39
C ALA A 62 57.31 -114.13 -3.21
N PHE A 63 57.11 -114.26 -4.52
CA PHE A 63 56.55 -113.20 -5.36
C PHE A 63 55.07 -112.98 -5.05
N ARG A 64 54.27 -114.05 -4.93
CA ARG A 64 52.87 -113.99 -4.51
C ARG A 64 52.72 -113.30 -3.15
N GLN A 65 53.57 -113.61 -2.19
CA GLN A 65 53.59 -112.95 -0.87
C GLN A 65 53.95 -111.47 -0.97
N ARG A 66 54.98 -111.09 -1.74
CA ARG A 66 55.33 -109.68 -1.98
C ARG A 66 54.20 -108.91 -2.66
N MET A 67 53.53 -109.53 -3.62
CA MET A 67 52.40 -108.93 -4.30
C MET A 67 51.21 -108.74 -3.35
N LYS A 68 50.92 -109.71 -2.46
CA LYS A 68 49.91 -109.56 -1.40
C LYS A 68 50.20 -108.34 -0.51
N VAL A 69 51.43 -108.17 -0.05
CA VAL A 69 51.83 -107.00 0.78
C VAL A 69 51.66 -105.67 0.03
N ILE A 70 52.02 -105.63 -1.26
CA ILE A 70 51.85 -104.43 -2.09
C ILE A 70 50.36 -104.09 -2.27
N VAL A 71 49.54 -105.10 -2.56
CA VAL A 71 48.08 -104.94 -2.70
C VAL A 71 47.45 -104.47 -1.38
N GLU A 72 47.88 -105.02 -0.24
CA GLU A 72 47.44 -104.59 1.09
C GLU A 72 47.84 -103.15 1.39
N ARG A 73 49.10 -102.75 1.09
CA ARG A 73 49.56 -101.35 1.24
C ARG A 73 48.78 -100.39 0.34
N TRP A 74 48.53 -100.77 -0.91
CA TRP A 74 47.69 -99.99 -1.83
C TRP A 74 46.27 -99.83 -1.28
N ARG A 75 45.67 -100.92 -0.78
CA ARG A 75 44.36 -100.89 -0.14
C ARG A 75 44.35 -99.97 1.09
N ALA A 76 45.38 -100.03 1.93
CA ALA A 76 45.52 -99.18 3.11
C ALA A 76 45.70 -97.70 2.75
N LEU A 77 46.49 -97.38 1.73
CA LEU A 77 46.65 -96.00 1.23
C LEU A 77 45.35 -95.45 0.65
N HIS A 78 44.62 -96.25 -0.13
CA HIS A 78 43.30 -95.86 -0.62
C HIS A 78 42.30 -95.63 0.51
N ALA A 79 42.31 -96.49 1.54
CA ALA A 79 41.48 -96.31 2.72
C ALA A 79 41.84 -95.00 3.46
N LYS A 80 43.13 -94.71 3.67
CA LYS A 80 43.57 -93.44 4.28
C LYS A 80 43.18 -92.22 3.44
N ARG A 81 43.32 -92.30 2.11
CA ARG A 81 42.91 -91.22 1.20
C ARG A 81 41.40 -90.97 1.28
N ALA A 82 40.59 -92.04 1.33
CA ALA A 82 39.15 -91.94 1.51
C ALA A 82 38.81 -91.28 2.87
N GLN A 83 39.44 -91.71 3.97
CA GLN A 83 39.26 -91.09 5.28
C GLN A 83 39.63 -89.60 5.29
N LEU A 84 40.73 -89.22 4.65
CA LEU A 84 41.16 -87.83 4.58
C LEU A 84 40.17 -86.98 3.76
N LYS A 85 39.66 -87.52 2.65
CA LYS A 85 38.63 -86.87 1.84
C LYS A 85 37.35 -86.65 2.65
N ASP A 86 36.93 -87.66 3.41
CA ASP A 86 35.76 -87.56 4.29
C ASP A 86 35.98 -86.52 5.39
N HIS A 87 37.17 -86.47 5.99
CA HIS A 87 37.50 -85.46 7.00
C HIS A 87 37.48 -84.05 6.42
N VAL A 88 38.11 -83.82 5.26
CA VAL A 88 38.11 -82.52 4.57
C VAL A 88 36.68 -82.10 4.20
N GLN A 89 35.85 -83.05 3.75
CA GLN A 89 34.44 -82.76 3.45
C GLN A 89 33.66 -82.40 4.73
N LYS A 90 33.88 -83.12 5.83
CA LYS A 90 33.25 -82.83 7.13
C LYS A 90 33.70 -81.47 7.69
N SER A 91 35.00 -81.19 7.69
CA SER A 91 35.53 -79.90 8.17
C SER A 91 35.05 -78.74 7.29
N GLY A 92 34.97 -78.94 5.97
CA GLY A 92 34.42 -77.95 5.05
C GLY A 92 32.93 -77.66 5.31
N LYS A 93 32.13 -78.67 5.68
CA LYS A 93 30.73 -78.47 6.11
C LYS A 93 30.65 -77.68 7.41
N ILE A 94 31.44 -78.05 8.43
CA ILE A 94 31.46 -77.36 9.73
C ILE A 94 31.87 -75.90 9.58
N ILE A 95 32.87 -75.58 8.73
CA ILE A 95 33.29 -74.20 8.50
C ILE A 95 32.17 -73.40 7.83
N LYS A 96 31.47 -73.97 6.85
CA LYS A 96 30.31 -73.31 6.20
C LYS A 96 29.19 -73.05 7.19
N GLU A 97 28.81 -74.05 7.97
CA GLU A 97 27.76 -73.92 9.00
C GLU A 97 28.14 -72.87 10.06
N ASN A 98 29.42 -72.84 10.50
CA ASN A 98 29.89 -71.84 11.45
C ASN A 98 29.88 -70.42 10.84
N GLU A 99 30.26 -70.28 9.57
CA GLU A 99 30.20 -69.00 8.85
C GLU A 99 28.75 -68.51 8.72
N GLU A 100 27.81 -69.40 8.41
CA GLU A 100 26.37 -69.08 8.37
C GLU A 100 25.88 -68.59 9.74
N VAL A 101 26.24 -69.29 10.82
CA VAL A 101 25.90 -68.87 12.19
C VAL A 101 26.54 -67.51 12.54
N ARG A 102 27.80 -67.27 12.14
CA ARG A 102 28.48 -65.98 12.35
C ARG A 102 27.78 -64.85 11.62
N ILE A 103 27.42 -65.04 10.35
CA ILE A 103 26.69 -64.04 9.56
C ILE A 103 25.32 -63.75 10.18
N LEU A 104 24.60 -64.78 10.62
CA LEU A 104 23.32 -64.60 11.31
C LEU A 104 23.46 -63.83 12.61
N ALA A 105 24.46 -64.17 13.44
CA ALA A 105 24.73 -63.45 14.69
C ALA A 105 25.05 -61.97 14.44
N LEU A 106 25.89 -61.66 13.44
CA LEU A 106 26.19 -60.27 13.05
C LEU A 106 24.95 -59.53 12.53
N LYS A 107 24.08 -60.21 11.77
CA LYS A 107 22.83 -59.62 11.27
C LYS A 107 21.84 -59.33 12.41
N ILE A 108 21.75 -60.20 13.41
CA ILE A 108 20.92 -59.98 14.60
C ILE A 108 21.47 -58.79 15.41
N ASP A 109 22.77 -58.79 15.72
CA ASP A 109 23.43 -57.71 16.48
C ASP A 109 23.29 -56.34 15.79
N SER A 110 23.53 -56.28 14.48
CA SER A 110 23.36 -55.04 13.71
C SER A 110 21.91 -54.52 13.72
N LYS A 111 20.92 -55.42 13.60
CA LYS A 111 19.51 -55.04 13.67
C LYS A 111 19.14 -54.55 15.07
N GLU A 112 19.62 -55.23 16.11
CA GLU A 112 19.39 -54.84 17.51
C GLU A 112 19.99 -53.46 17.81
N ARG A 113 21.22 -53.18 17.33
CA ARG A 113 21.85 -51.86 17.48
C ARG A 113 21.06 -50.77 16.79
N GLU A 114 20.58 -50.99 15.57
CA GLU A 114 19.75 -50.03 14.84
C GLU A 114 18.42 -49.76 15.57
N GLU A 115 17.73 -50.81 16.01
CA GLU A 115 16.51 -50.68 16.81
C GLU A 115 16.76 -49.93 18.12
N ASN A 116 17.91 -50.16 18.77
CA ASN A 116 18.27 -49.46 19.99
C ASN A 116 18.57 -47.98 19.74
N MET A 117 19.32 -47.64 18.69
CA MET A 117 19.56 -46.24 18.28
C MET A 117 18.25 -45.51 17.97
N GLN A 118 17.31 -46.17 17.28
CA GLN A 118 16.00 -45.60 17.00
C GLN A 118 15.23 -45.31 18.30
N LYS A 119 15.15 -46.29 19.22
CA LYS A 119 14.49 -46.13 20.53
C LYS A 119 15.14 -45.03 21.37
N GLU A 120 16.46 -44.95 21.39
CA GLU A 120 17.20 -43.88 22.09
C GLU A 120 16.89 -42.50 21.52
N SER A 121 16.82 -42.37 20.19
CA SER A 121 16.46 -41.11 19.53
C SER A 121 15.03 -40.67 19.85
N GLU A 122 14.08 -41.61 19.90
CA GLU A 122 12.68 -41.37 20.26
C GLU A 122 12.54 -40.99 21.72
N LEU A 123 13.27 -41.68 22.60
CA LEU A 123 13.34 -41.38 24.02
C LEU A 123 13.90 -39.97 24.27
N LEU A 124 14.95 -39.57 23.53
CA LEU A 124 15.50 -38.21 23.61
C LEU A 124 14.45 -37.17 23.18
N LYS A 125 13.79 -37.39 22.04
CA LYS A 125 12.70 -36.51 21.55
C LYS A 125 11.56 -36.40 22.56
N ALA A 126 11.16 -37.52 23.18
CA ALA A 126 10.12 -37.54 24.20
C ALA A 126 10.54 -36.77 25.47
N LYS A 127 11.79 -36.93 25.92
CA LYS A 127 12.36 -36.16 27.05
C LYS A 127 12.35 -34.66 26.78
N MET A 128 12.79 -34.22 25.59
CA MET A 128 12.78 -32.80 25.23
C MET A 128 11.36 -32.21 25.23
N LYS A 129 10.38 -32.95 24.67
CA LYS A 129 8.96 -32.53 24.70
C LYS A 129 8.43 -32.44 26.12
N LEU A 130 8.76 -33.40 26.98
CA LEU A 130 8.35 -33.42 28.38
C LEU A 130 8.92 -32.21 29.15
N GLU A 131 10.19 -31.87 28.93
CA GLU A 131 10.80 -30.68 29.53
C GLU A 131 10.16 -29.38 29.04
N ALA A 132 9.85 -29.28 27.75
CA ALA A 132 9.13 -28.13 27.20
C ALA A 132 7.75 -27.97 27.86
N LEU A 133 6.99 -29.06 27.97
CA LEU A 133 5.69 -29.06 28.65
C LEU A 133 5.80 -28.70 30.13
N ARG A 134 6.83 -29.19 30.84
CA ARG A 134 7.08 -28.82 32.24
C ARG A 134 7.36 -27.32 32.39
N LYS A 135 8.11 -26.72 31.47
CA LYS A 135 8.37 -25.28 31.46
C LYS A 135 7.08 -24.48 31.24
N GLU A 136 6.23 -24.90 30.29
CA GLU A 136 4.93 -24.26 30.05
C GLU A 136 3.97 -24.41 31.25
N HIS A 137 3.90 -25.61 31.83
CA HIS A 137 3.12 -25.85 33.04
C HIS A 137 3.57 -24.93 34.19
N LEU A 138 4.89 -24.81 34.42
CA LEU A 138 5.41 -23.90 35.45
C LEU A 138 5.06 -22.43 35.18
N LYS A 139 5.14 -21.97 33.92
CA LYS A 139 4.71 -20.62 33.54
C LYS A 139 3.23 -20.39 33.83
N LEU A 140 2.38 -21.37 33.52
CA LEU A 140 0.94 -21.32 33.79
C LEU A 140 0.66 -21.32 35.29
N CYS A 141 1.30 -22.18 36.08
CA CYS A 141 1.17 -22.19 37.54
C CYS A 141 1.52 -20.83 38.15
N LYS A 142 2.63 -20.21 37.71
CA LYS A 142 3.02 -18.86 38.17
C LYS A 142 1.95 -17.82 37.82
N LYS A 143 1.36 -17.87 36.62
CA LYS A 143 0.27 -16.97 36.23
C LYS A 143 -0.97 -17.19 37.09
N VAL A 144 -1.40 -18.44 37.29
CA VAL A 144 -2.55 -18.78 38.13
C VAL A 144 -2.33 -18.29 39.57
N GLN A 145 -1.14 -18.49 40.12
CA GLN A 145 -0.79 -17.99 41.45
C GLN A 145 -0.86 -16.45 41.52
N LYS A 146 -0.30 -15.75 40.52
CA LYS A 146 -0.40 -14.28 40.42
C LYS A 146 -1.85 -13.81 40.39
N TYR A 147 -2.70 -14.51 39.63
CA TYR A 147 -4.11 -14.14 39.48
C TYR A 147 -5.03 -14.62 40.61
N SER A 148 -4.53 -15.46 41.53
CA SER A 148 -5.32 -15.97 42.65
C SER A 148 -5.82 -14.87 43.60
N VAL A 149 -5.06 -13.78 43.76
CA VAL A 149 -5.46 -12.62 44.58
C VAL A 149 -6.67 -11.94 43.96
N PHE A 150 -6.65 -11.72 42.64
CA PHE A 150 -7.78 -11.11 41.92
C PHE A 150 -9.01 -12.02 41.90
N LYS A 151 -8.81 -13.35 41.78
CA LYS A 151 -9.91 -14.31 41.90
C LYS A 151 -10.60 -14.18 43.26
N LYS A 152 -9.83 -14.20 44.36
CA LYS A 152 -10.38 -14.03 45.72
C LYS A 152 -11.12 -12.71 45.88
N TYR A 153 -10.52 -11.61 45.39
CA TYR A 153 -11.17 -10.31 45.39
C TYR A 153 -12.51 -10.34 44.64
N LEU A 154 -12.56 -10.92 43.45
CA LEU A 154 -13.80 -11.03 42.67
C LEU A 154 -14.84 -11.95 43.34
N GLU A 155 -14.40 -13.04 43.98
CA GLU A 155 -15.26 -13.88 44.81
C GLU A 155 -15.87 -13.08 45.97
N ASP A 156 -15.10 -12.21 46.62
CA ASP A 156 -15.60 -11.35 47.70
C ASP A 156 -16.54 -10.26 47.18
N VAL A 157 -16.26 -9.68 46.01
CA VAL A 157 -17.17 -8.74 45.33
C VAL A 157 -18.51 -9.41 45.03
N VAL A 158 -18.51 -10.64 44.49
CA VAL A 158 -19.73 -11.41 44.22
C VAL A 158 -20.52 -11.63 45.53
N LYS A 159 -19.85 -11.99 46.64
CA LYS A 159 -20.53 -12.18 47.94
C LYS A 159 -21.21 -10.91 48.49
N ILE A 160 -20.64 -9.74 48.24
CA ILE A 160 -21.13 -8.47 48.80
C ILE A 160 -22.15 -7.80 47.85
N SER A 161 -22.19 -8.20 46.58
CA SER A 161 -23.00 -7.58 45.55
C SER A 161 -24.20 -8.43 45.14
N GLN A 162 -24.96 -7.96 44.15
CA GLN A 162 -26.13 -8.65 43.59
C GLN A 162 -25.79 -9.58 42.42
N PHE A 163 -24.50 -9.71 42.06
CA PHE A 163 -24.08 -10.55 40.94
C PHE A 163 -24.07 -12.03 41.34
N GLU A 164 -24.49 -12.91 40.44
CA GLU A 164 -24.56 -14.36 40.65
C GLU A 164 -23.16 -14.98 40.62
N ASP A 165 -22.31 -14.57 39.67
CA ASP A 165 -20.96 -15.08 39.54
C ASP A 165 -19.94 -14.04 39.01
N ILE A 166 -18.67 -14.45 38.98
CA ILE A 166 -17.56 -13.61 38.51
C ILE A 166 -17.69 -13.32 37.00
N VAL A 167 -18.30 -14.23 36.23
CA VAL A 167 -18.48 -14.07 34.79
C VAL A 167 -19.49 -12.97 34.52
N GLU A 168 -20.56 -12.89 35.31
CA GLU A 168 -21.56 -11.84 35.26
C GLU A 168 -20.94 -10.47 35.56
N VAL A 169 -20.14 -10.36 36.64
CA VAL A 169 -19.38 -9.14 36.96
C VAL A 169 -18.49 -8.71 35.78
N ALA A 170 -17.75 -9.66 35.20
CA ALA A 170 -16.88 -9.39 34.06
C ALA A 170 -17.68 -8.96 32.82
N SER A 171 -18.84 -9.59 32.56
CA SER A 171 -19.71 -9.26 31.44
C SER A 171 -20.32 -7.87 31.58
N ARG A 172 -20.75 -7.49 32.80
CA ARG A 172 -21.27 -6.16 33.11
C ARG A 172 -20.20 -5.10 32.95
N TYR A 173 -18.99 -5.37 33.44
CA TYR A 173 -17.85 -4.47 33.24
C TYR A 173 -17.50 -4.31 31.76
N ALA A 174 -17.44 -5.42 31.00
CA ALA A 174 -17.16 -5.36 29.57
C ALA A 174 -18.24 -4.58 28.79
N LEU A 175 -19.51 -4.76 29.15
CA LEU A 175 -20.60 -3.97 28.61
C LEU A 175 -20.44 -2.50 28.97
N LEU A 176 -20.15 -2.17 30.23
CA LEU A 176 -19.96 -0.79 30.69
C LEU A 176 -18.82 -0.09 29.93
N VAL A 177 -17.68 -0.76 29.77
CA VAL A 177 -16.54 -0.24 29.00
C VAL A 177 -16.93 0.00 27.54
N ARG A 178 -17.66 -0.93 26.92
CA ARG A 178 -18.18 -0.76 25.55
C ARG A 178 -19.12 0.44 25.47
N THR A 179 -20.12 0.51 26.33
CA THR A 179 -21.09 1.62 26.34
C THR A 179 -20.43 2.97 26.61
N HIS A 180 -19.41 3.01 27.47
CA HIS A 180 -18.66 4.23 27.73
C HIS A 180 -17.90 4.69 26.48
N LYS A 181 -17.26 3.75 25.76
CA LYS A 181 -16.59 4.04 24.49
C LYS A 181 -17.58 4.57 23.45
N ASP A 182 -18.70 3.89 23.27
CA ASP A 182 -19.72 4.27 22.28
C ASP A 182 -20.33 5.64 22.62
N LEU A 183 -20.59 5.91 23.90
CA LEU A 183 -21.08 7.21 24.37
C LEU A 183 -20.05 8.32 24.11
N LEU A 184 -18.77 8.06 24.36
CA LEU A 184 -17.71 9.04 24.11
C LEU A 184 -17.58 9.36 22.61
N GLN A 185 -17.70 8.35 21.74
CA GLN A 185 -17.69 8.54 20.29
C GLN A 185 -18.92 9.32 19.81
N SER A 186 -20.11 8.98 20.30
CA SER A 186 -21.33 9.72 19.99
C SER A 186 -21.25 11.17 20.46
N GLN A 187 -20.77 11.41 21.68
CA GLN A 187 -20.57 12.76 22.21
C GLN A 187 -19.61 13.56 21.34
N GLN A 188 -18.51 12.94 20.90
CA GLN A 188 -17.56 13.58 20.00
C GLN A 188 -18.20 13.94 18.65
N GLY A 189 -18.96 13.01 18.04
CA GLY A 189 -19.69 13.27 16.80
C GLY A 189 -20.72 14.41 16.94
N HIS A 190 -21.43 14.49 18.07
CA HIS A 190 -22.35 15.60 18.34
C HIS A 190 -21.63 16.94 18.49
N LYS A 191 -20.46 16.97 19.13
CA LYS A 191 -19.63 18.19 19.21
C LYS A 191 -19.18 18.64 17.82
N GLU A 192 -18.74 17.72 16.97
CA GLU A 192 -18.32 18.02 15.60
C GLU A 192 -19.47 18.57 14.76
N LEU A 193 -20.66 17.96 14.83
CA LEU A 193 -21.86 18.48 14.15
C LEU A 193 -22.25 19.88 14.66
N THR A 194 -22.23 20.08 15.98
CA THR A 194 -22.53 21.40 16.56
C THR A 194 -21.53 22.45 16.10
N GLU A 195 -20.25 22.10 16.01
CA GLU A 195 -19.21 23.02 15.53
C GLU A 195 -19.38 23.34 14.04
N GLN A 196 -19.76 22.35 13.22
CA GLN A 196 -20.13 22.59 11.82
C GLN A 196 -21.32 23.54 11.70
N ASP A 197 -22.37 23.34 12.49
CA ASP A 197 -23.55 24.21 12.51
C ASP A 197 -23.19 25.64 12.92
N LYS A 198 -22.30 25.81 13.93
CA LYS A 198 -21.81 27.14 14.32
C LYS A 198 -21.06 27.83 13.18
N VAL A 199 -20.14 27.12 12.52
CA VAL A 199 -19.38 27.68 11.39
C VAL A 199 -20.33 28.10 10.26
N LEU A 200 -21.34 27.29 9.94
CA LEU A 200 -22.36 27.63 8.94
C LEU A 200 -23.16 28.88 9.35
N LEU A 201 -23.54 28.99 10.62
CA LEU A 201 -24.25 30.17 11.14
C LEU A 201 -23.39 31.44 11.10
N GLU A 202 -22.10 31.34 11.42
CA GLU A 202 -21.16 32.46 11.34
C GLU A 202 -20.95 32.93 9.90
N GLN A 203 -20.79 31.99 8.96
CA GLN A 203 -20.72 32.30 7.54
C GLN A 203 -21.97 33.02 7.03
N TYR A 204 -23.16 32.48 7.37
CA TYR A 204 -24.42 33.10 6.99
C TYR A 204 -24.57 34.50 7.60
N ARG A 205 -24.18 34.68 8.86
CA ARG A 205 -24.19 35.99 9.51
C ARG A 205 -23.29 36.98 8.79
N ALA A 206 -22.05 36.59 8.48
CA ALA A 206 -21.09 37.43 7.77
C ALA A 206 -21.59 37.82 6.37
N GLU A 207 -22.22 36.89 5.64
CA GLU A 207 -22.84 37.16 4.35
C GLU A 207 -23.96 38.21 4.48
N LYS A 208 -24.85 38.05 5.47
CA LYS A 208 -25.95 39.00 5.71
C LYS A 208 -25.46 40.37 6.18
N GLU A 209 -24.41 40.42 6.98
CA GLU A 209 -23.76 41.68 7.37
C GLU A 209 -23.16 42.38 6.14
N ALA A 210 -22.49 41.64 5.25
CA ALA A 210 -21.96 42.17 4.00
C ALA A 210 -23.06 42.70 3.07
N GLU A 211 -24.17 41.95 2.90
CA GLU A 211 -25.36 42.42 2.16
C GLU A 211 -25.91 43.71 2.78
N MET A 212 -26.04 43.78 4.11
CA MET A 212 -26.54 44.96 4.81
C MET A 212 -25.63 46.17 4.57
N LEU A 213 -24.31 46.00 4.63
CA LEU A 213 -23.35 47.05 4.32
C LEU A 213 -23.48 47.51 2.86
N GLN A 214 -23.69 46.57 1.93
CA GLN A 214 -23.94 46.90 0.52
C GLN A 214 -25.20 47.77 0.36
N TYR A 215 -26.31 47.40 1.03
CA TYR A 215 -27.54 48.20 1.00
C TYR A 215 -27.38 49.56 1.66
N LYS A 216 -26.66 49.66 2.78
CA LYS A 216 -26.34 50.94 3.43
C LYS A 216 -25.55 51.86 2.50
N SER A 217 -24.56 51.32 1.79
CA SER A 217 -23.78 52.07 0.79
C SER A 217 -24.65 52.57 -0.36
N LYS A 218 -25.50 51.71 -0.93
CA LYS A 218 -26.48 52.10 -1.97
C LYS A 218 -27.43 53.19 -1.48
N LEU A 219 -27.92 53.08 -0.24
CA LEU A 219 -28.81 54.07 0.37
C LEU A 219 -28.10 55.43 0.53
N ALA A 220 -26.85 55.43 0.99
CA ALA A 220 -26.06 56.66 1.11
C ALA A 220 -25.84 57.32 -0.25
N GLN A 221 -25.52 56.54 -1.29
CA GLN A 221 -25.40 57.05 -2.66
C GLN A 221 -26.70 57.66 -3.18
N LEU A 222 -27.83 57.01 -2.92
CA LEU A 222 -29.13 57.50 -3.36
C LEU A 222 -29.52 58.80 -2.64
N LYS A 223 -29.25 58.90 -1.33
CA LYS A 223 -29.44 60.13 -0.55
C LYS A 223 -28.60 61.27 -1.10
N LEU A 224 -27.31 61.03 -1.38
CA LEU A 224 -26.44 62.05 -1.98
C LEU A 224 -27.00 62.57 -3.31
N ARG A 225 -27.48 61.68 -4.19
CA ARG A 225 -28.11 62.08 -5.46
C ARG A 225 -29.38 62.87 -5.26
N PHE A 226 -30.19 62.50 -4.27
CA PHE A 226 -31.41 63.21 -3.92
C PHE A 226 -31.11 64.62 -3.42
N ASP A 227 -30.15 64.76 -2.50
CA ASP A 227 -29.74 66.05 -1.94
C ASP A 227 -29.18 66.96 -3.05
N GLN A 228 -28.38 66.41 -3.96
CA GLN A 228 -27.87 67.14 -5.13
C GLN A 228 -29.02 67.62 -6.04
N ALA A 229 -29.97 66.74 -6.36
CA ALA A 229 -31.12 67.14 -7.17
C ALA A 229 -31.96 68.21 -6.47
N GLN A 230 -32.09 68.15 -5.13
CA GLN A 230 -32.78 69.17 -4.36
C GLN A 230 -32.05 70.52 -4.39
N THR A 231 -30.72 70.53 -4.30
CA THR A 231 -29.95 71.77 -4.45
C THR A 231 -30.09 72.36 -5.85
N ASP A 232 -30.08 71.51 -6.88
CA ASP A 232 -30.24 71.95 -8.27
C ASP A 232 -31.63 72.57 -8.49
N ILE A 233 -32.69 71.94 -7.97
CA ILE A 233 -34.06 72.48 -8.03
C ILE A 233 -34.11 73.87 -7.38
N ARG A 234 -33.55 74.04 -6.18
CA ARG A 234 -33.53 75.36 -5.50
C ARG A 234 -32.78 76.42 -6.29
N LEU A 235 -31.67 76.06 -6.94
CA LEU A 235 -30.94 76.95 -7.84
C LEU A 235 -31.81 77.37 -9.02
N TRP A 236 -32.47 76.42 -9.68
CA TRP A 236 -33.36 76.71 -10.81
C TRP A 236 -34.58 77.53 -10.42
N GLU A 237 -35.17 77.29 -9.26
CA GLU A 237 -36.25 78.12 -8.69
C GLU A 237 -35.78 79.56 -8.49
N THR A 238 -34.59 79.75 -7.91
CA THR A 238 -34.01 81.09 -7.71
C THR A 238 -33.80 81.78 -9.07
N CYS A 239 -33.16 81.11 -10.03
CA CYS A 239 -33.00 81.65 -11.38
C CYS A 239 -34.34 81.98 -12.06
N TRP A 240 -35.35 81.14 -11.89
CA TRP A 240 -36.69 81.36 -12.42
C TRP A 240 -37.35 82.59 -11.80
N THR A 241 -37.30 82.75 -10.48
CA THR A 241 -37.83 83.94 -9.80
C THR A 241 -37.12 85.21 -10.25
N ASP A 242 -35.81 85.17 -10.49
CA ASP A 242 -35.05 86.30 -11.04
C ASP A 242 -35.49 86.66 -12.46
N ILE A 243 -35.66 85.66 -13.33
CA ILE A 243 -36.18 85.86 -14.69
C ILE A 243 -37.59 86.46 -14.63
N GLN A 244 -38.45 85.91 -13.78
CA GLN A 244 -39.82 86.41 -13.58
C GLN A 244 -39.84 87.84 -13.05
N ASN A 245 -38.98 88.18 -12.10
CA ASN A 245 -38.84 89.53 -11.54
C ASN A 245 -38.32 90.51 -12.60
N ARG A 246 -37.31 90.13 -13.37
CA ARG A 246 -36.79 90.94 -14.49
C ARG A 246 -37.86 91.17 -15.55
N THR A 247 -38.60 90.13 -15.90
CA THR A 247 -39.71 90.19 -16.87
C THR A 247 -40.82 91.09 -16.34
N SER A 248 -41.25 90.92 -15.09
CA SER A 248 -42.26 91.76 -14.46
C SER A 248 -41.84 93.23 -14.41
N LYS A 249 -40.57 93.53 -14.09
CA LYS A 249 -40.03 94.89 -14.15
C LYS A 249 -40.07 95.47 -15.56
N LYS A 250 -39.69 94.69 -16.58
CA LYS A 250 -39.77 95.11 -18.00
C LYS A 250 -41.22 95.34 -18.43
N THR A 251 -42.13 94.42 -18.11
CA THR A 251 -43.57 94.54 -18.43
C THR A 251 -44.19 95.76 -17.74
N LYS A 252 -43.86 96.03 -16.48
CA LYS A 252 -44.31 97.24 -15.78
C LYS A 252 -43.82 98.52 -16.46
N LYS A 253 -42.53 98.58 -16.84
CA LYS A 253 -41.97 99.72 -17.59
C LYS A 253 -42.66 99.90 -18.94
N LEU A 254 -42.86 98.81 -19.68
CA LEU A 254 -43.56 98.82 -20.97
C LEU A 254 -45.00 99.32 -20.81
N TRP A 255 -45.72 98.83 -19.80
CA TRP A 255 -47.08 99.27 -19.51
C TRP A 255 -47.13 100.76 -19.14
N SER A 256 -46.20 101.23 -18.31
CA SER A 256 -46.09 102.66 -17.98
C SER A 256 -45.81 103.54 -19.20
N ILE A 257 -44.96 103.09 -20.13
CA ILE A 257 -44.71 103.79 -21.40
C ILE A 257 -45.98 103.79 -22.26
N LYS A 258 -46.65 102.64 -22.42
CA LYS A 258 -47.91 102.54 -23.17
C LYS A 258 -48.97 103.48 -22.61
N LEU A 259 -49.11 103.53 -21.29
CA LEU A 259 -50.05 104.40 -20.61
C LEU A 259 -49.73 105.88 -20.84
N ALA A 260 -48.46 106.29 -20.69
CA ALA A 260 -48.05 107.67 -20.97
C ALA A 260 -48.29 108.07 -22.43
N ILE A 261 -48.04 107.18 -23.40
CA ILE A 261 -48.37 107.41 -24.82
C ILE A 261 -49.87 107.61 -24.98
N HIS A 262 -50.68 106.74 -24.36
CA HIS A 262 -52.14 106.83 -24.44
C HIS A 262 -52.67 108.14 -23.82
N ASP A 263 -52.17 108.53 -22.64
CA ASP A 263 -52.56 109.76 -21.95
C ASP A 263 -52.19 111.01 -22.77
N LEU A 264 -50.99 111.02 -23.37
CA LEU A 264 -50.55 112.08 -24.28
C LEU A 264 -51.41 112.13 -25.57
N PHE A 265 -51.79 110.97 -26.10
CA PHE A 265 -52.64 110.85 -27.28
C PHE A 265 -54.03 111.38 -26.96
N GLN A 266 -54.64 110.97 -25.85
CA GLN A 266 -55.93 111.50 -25.40
C GLN A 266 -55.86 113.02 -25.23
N SER A 267 -54.83 113.53 -24.56
CA SER A 267 -54.64 114.98 -24.36
C SER A 267 -54.52 115.74 -25.68
N THR A 268 -53.84 115.15 -26.67
CA THR A 268 -53.71 115.69 -28.03
C THR A 268 -55.04 115.67 -28.77
N ASN A 269 -55.74 114.54 -28.73
CA ASN A 269 -57.02 114.33 -29.40
C ASN A 269 -58.10 115.28 -28.86
N MET A 270 -58.13 115.49 -27.54
CA MET A 270 -59.01 116.45 -26.86
C MET A 270 -58.75 117.90 -27.27
N ARG A 271 -57.49 118.29 -27.53
CA ARG A 271 -57.17 119.66 -27.99
C ARG A 271 -57.49 119.90 -29.46
N LEU A 272 -57.53 118.85 -30.27
CA LEU A 272 -57.77 118.92 -31.71
C LEU A 272 -59.25 118.80 -32.09
N ASN A 273 -60.15 118.50 -31.14
CA ASN A 273 -61.55 118.11 -31.41
C ASN A 273 -61.66 117.07 -32.55
N ALA A 274 -60.66 116.20 -32.69
CA ALA A 274 -60.63 115.18 -33.72
C ALA A 274 -61.23 113.89 -33.14
N ASP A 275 -62.27 113.37 -33.78
CA ASP A 275 -62.93 112.13 -33.34
C ASP A 275 -62.16 110.89 -33.86
N CYS A 276 -60.86 110.83 -33.58
CA CYS A 276 -60.00 109.74 -34.05
C CYS A 276 -60.08 108.52 -33.12
N LYS A 277 -60.77 107.47 -33.58
CA LYS A 277 -60.86 106.16 -32.89
C LYS A 277 -59.63 105.30 -33.18
N VAL A 278 -58.53 105.53 -32.45
CA VAL A 278 -57.39 104.60 -32.41
C VAL A 278 -57.55 103.64 -31.24
N SER A 279 -57.27 102.36 -31.46
CA SER A 279 -57.34 101.31 -30.43
C SER A 279 -56.42 101.62 -29.25
N VAL A 280 -56.87 101.31 -28.03
CA VAL A 280 -56.14 101.53 -26.77
C VAL A 280 -54.81 100.77 -26.75
N ASP A 281 -54.71 99.63 -27.45
CA ASP A 281 -53.52 98.77 -27.42
C ASP A 281 -52.50 99.01 -28.56
N ASP A 282 -52.83 99.90 -29.52
CA ASP A 282 -51.96 100.22 -30.66
C ASP A 282 -51.14 101.50 -30.39
N SER A 283 -50.15 101.37 -29.50
CA SER A 283 -49.31 102.49 -29.07
C SER A 283 -48.49 103.12 -30.19
N LEU A 284 -48.20 102.37 -31.27
CA LEU A 284 -47.44 102.90 -32.42
C LEU A 284 -48.28 103.88 -33.23
N LYS A 285 -49.55 103.55 -33.52
CA LYS A 285 -50.46 104.49 -34.21
C LYS A 285 -50.80 105.71 -33.36
N GLN A 286 -50.98 105.53 -32.05
CA GLN A 286 -51.18 106.65 -31.11
C GLN A 286 -50.00 107.63 -31.15
N LEU A 287 -48.76 107.11 -31.12
CA LEU A 287 -47.56 107.92 -31.17
C LEU A 287 -47.38 108.64 -32.53
N ASP A 288 -47.72 107.99 -33.65
CA ASP A 288 -47.65 108.61 -34.97
C ASP A 288 -48.64 109.78 -35.10
N MET A 289 -49.84 109.64 -34.53
CA MET A 289 -50.81 110.74 -34.45
C MET A 289 -50.33 111.88 -33.54
N ILE A 290 -49.75 111.59 -32.37
CA ILE A 290 -49.13 112.62 -31.52
C ILE A 290 -48.02 113.34 -32.29
N LYS A 291 -47.19 112.61 -33.04
CA LYS A 291 -46.11 113.17 -33.86
C LYS A 291 -46.66 114.11 -34.95
N GLN A 292 -47.70 113.69 -35.67
CA GLN A 292 -48.38 114.54 -36.66
C GLN A 292 -48.95 115.81 -36.02
N PHE A 293 -49.51 115.72 -34.82
CA PHE A 293 -49.96 116.90 -34.08
C PHE A 293 -48.83 117.84 -33.67
N ILE A 294 -47.73 117.31 -33.13
CA ILE A 294 -46.57 118.13 -32.78
C ILE A 294 -46.02 118.83 -34.03
N GLN A 295 -46.01 118.14 -35.18
CA GLN A 295 -45.62 118.74 -36.45
C GLN A 295 -46.59 119.86 -36.86
N TYR A 296 -47.91 119.64 -36.75
CA TYR A 296 -48.92 120.67 -36.97
C TYR A 296 -48.73 121.90 -36.07
N LEU A 297 -48.45 121.71 -34.77
CA LEU A 297 -48.17 122.81 -33.85
C LEU A 297 -46.90 123.58 -34.22
N LYS A 298 -45.86 122.89 -34.69
CA LYS A 298 -44.63 123.53 -35.21
C LYS A 298 -44.90 124.33 -36.47
N ASP A 299 -45.70 123.79 -37.37
CA ASP A 299 -46.09 124.45 -38.62
C ASP A 299 -46.96 125.69 -38.34
N ILE A 300 -47.78 125.70 -37.27
CA ILE A 300 -48.47 126.91 -36.76
C ILE A 300 -47.49 127.92 -36.15
N HIS A 301 -46.53 127.48 -35.33
CA HIS A 301 -45.54 128.37 -34.71
C HIS A 301 -44.61 129.03 -35.73
N LEU A 302 -44.31 128.36 -36.84
CA LEU A 302 -43.56 128.94 -37.97
C LEU A 302 -44.32 130.07 -38.70
N CYS A 303 -45.61 130.29 -38.41
CA CYS A 303 -46.44 131.37 -38.97
C CYS A 303 -46.68 132.56 -38.01
N GLY A 304 -46.08 132.60 -36.81
CA GLY A 304 -46.17 133.74 -35.89
C GLY A 304 -44.90 133.90 -35.06
N GLY A 305 -44.04 134.85 -35.43
CA GLY A 305 -42.68 135.01 -34.90
C GLY A 305 -42.54 135.76 -33.56
N GLN A 306 -41.44 135.39 -32.86
CA GLN A 306 -40.46 136.10 -31.99
C GLN A 306 -40.90 137.06 -30.86
N GLU A 307 -40.33 136.93 -29.63
CA GLU A 307 -39.08 137.62 -29.17
C GLU A 307 -38.63 137.22 -27.71
N GLU A 308 -37.34 136.85 -27.63
CA GLU A 308 -36.23 136.74 -26.62
C GLU A 308 -36.32 136.80 -25.04
N ALA A 309 -35.78 135.74 -24.39
CA ALA A 309 -34.61 135.58 -23.44
C ALA A 309 -34.37 136.47 -22.16
N PRO A 310 -33.42 136.17 -21.20
CA PRO A 310 -32.80 134.91 -20.69
C PRO A 310 -32.52 134.79 -19.13
N VAL A 311 -32.16 133.56 -18.71
CA VAL A 311 -31.20 133.09 -17.64
C VAL A 311 -31.42 133.40 -16.13
N SER A 312 -31.46 132.35 -15.28
CA SER A 312 -30.55 132.16 -14.12
C SER A 312 -30.71 130.75 -13.48
N SER A 313 -29.64 130.33 -12.81
CA SER A 313 -29.21 128.99 -12.43
C SER A 313 -29.30 128.65 -10.93
N TYR A 314 -29.16 127.35 -10.62
CA TYR A 314 -28.62 126.70 -9.39
C TYR A 314 -29.52 126.26 -8.22
N THR A 315 -28.98 125.21 -7.55
CA THR A 315 -29.30 124.51 -6.27
C THR A 315 -30.15 123.23 -6.41
N ASP A 316 -29.83 122.05 -5.84
CA ASP A 316 -28.88 121.67 -4.78
C ASP A 316 -28.36 120.22 -4.93
N GLU A 317 -27.10 120.01 -4.57
CA GLU A 317 -26.48 118.72 -4.23
C GLU A 317 -26.54 118.50 -2.71
N ALA A 318 -27.02 117.34 -2.24
CA ALA A 318 -26.67 116.84 -0.90
C ALA A 318 -26.91 115.33 -0.74
N LYS A 319 -25.89 114.65 -0.16
CA LYS A 319 -25.89 113.36 0.57
C LYS A 319 -25.84 112.09 -0.31
N GLY A 320 -24.93 111.14 -0.10
CA GLY A 320 -23.88 110.97 0.90
C GLY A 320 -23.33 109.54 0.86
N GLY A 321 -22.05 109.37 1.21
CA GLY A 321 -21.53 108.18 1.89
C GLY A 321 -21.29 106.91 1.08
N LEU A 322 -20.13 106.82 0.42
CA LEU A 322 -19.39 105.56 0.35
C LEU A 322 -18.71 105.31 1.71
N THR A 323 -18.70 104.06 2.19
CA THR A 323 -17.49 103.28 2.53
C THR A 323 -17.82 102.00 3.31
N CYS A 324 -16.86 101.06 3.23
CA CYS A 324 -16.56 99.91 4.11
C CYS A 324 -16.87 98.51 3.51
N PRO A 325 -16.08 97.47 3.87
CA PRO A 325 -14.71 97.25 3.37
C PRO A 325 -14.40 95.76 3.07
N ASP A 326 -13.24 95.53 2.46
CA ASP A 326 -12.53 94.24 2.53
C ASP A 326 -12.01 93.97 3.95
N ASN A 327 -12.05 92.72 4.40
CA ASN A 327 -10.88 92.06 4.98
C ASN A 327 -11.14 90.58 5.33
N GLU A 328 -10.23 89.74 4.82
CA GLU A 328 -9.83 88.45 5.37
C GLU A 328 -9.31 88.60 6.81
N VAL A 329 -9.49 87.58 7.66
CA VAL A 329 -8.47 87.08 8.60
C VAL A 329 -8.75 85.61 8.95
N SER A 330 -7.74 84.78 8.71
CA SER A 330 -7.52 83.43 9.24
C SER A 330 -7.33 83.39 10.75
N VAL A 331 -7.80 82.33 11.42
CA VAL A 331 -7.14 81.79 12.63
C VAL A 331 -7.24 80.26 12.63
N GLY A 332 -6.09 79.60 12.76
CA GLY A 332 -5.94 78.14 12.95
C GLY A 332 -6.05 77.73 14.42
N TRP A 333 -5.20 76.76 14.81
CA TRP A 333 -5.07 76.05 16.11
C TRP A 333 -5.99 74.81 16.22
N GLU A 334 -5.56 73.63 16.65
CA GLU A 334 -4.25 73.03 16.93
C GLU A 334 -4.51 71.51 17.11
N GLY A 335 -3.49 70.67 16.95
CA GLY A 335 -3.66 69.22 16.92
C GLY A 335 -3.82 68.55 18.29
N LYS A 336 -4.15 67.25 18.23
CA LYS A 336 -3.73 66.27 19.21
C LYS A 336 -3.57 64.90 18.56
N GLU A 337 -2.33 64.46 18.50
CA GLU A 337 -1.92 63.07 18.38
C GLU A 337 -2.36 62.29 19.63
N GLU A 338 -2.78 61.03 19.45
CA GLU A 338 -2.48 59.97 20.41
C GLU A 338 -2.44 58.61 19.66
N ASN A 339 -1.46 57.80 20.08
CA ASN A 339 -0.75 56.74 19.37
C ASN A 339 -1.47 55.37 19.40
N PRO A 340 -0.92 54.33 18.72
CA PRO A 340 -1.44 52.97 18.68
C PRO A 340 -0.91 52.13 19.85
N THR A 341 -1.67 51.09 20.25
CA THR A 341 -1.14 49.99 21.09
C THR A 341 -1.89 48.70 20.77
N ASP A 342 -1.22 47.84 20.01
CA ASP A 342 -0.92 46.44 20.27
C ASP A 342 -1.68 45.65 21.38
N ILE A 343 -1.98 44.38 21.01
CA ILE A 343 -1.95 43.11 21.80
C ILE A 343 -3.29 42.35 22.05
N VAL A 344 -3.43 41.24 21.30
CA VAL A 344 -3.69 39.82 21.70
C VAL A 344 -5.00 39.47 22.44
N ASP A 345 -5.86 38.64 21.85
CA ASP A 345 -5.92 37.15 21.94
C ASP A 345 -6.94 36.60 20.92
#